data_AF-A0A327SI82-F1
#
_entry.id   AF-A0A327SI82-F1
#
_cell.length_a   1.000
_cell.length_b   1.000
_cell.length_c   1.000
_cell.angle_alpha   90.00
_cell.angle_beta   90.00
_cell.angle_gamma   90.00
#
_symmetry.space_group_name_H-M   'P 1'
#
loop_
_entity.id
_entity.type
_entity.pdbx_description
1 polymer ?
#
loop_
_entity_poly.entity_id
_entity_poly.type
_entity_poly.pdbx_seq_one_letter_code
_entity_poly.pdbx_strand_id
1 'polypeptide(L)'
;MCTKSMEISNYSKPRKIILIAGIVICLVNLFVIYPLERSTSSFIMEFTFSYIGVALSIVSILYGLTGGHFIKYLAFILLSAIVSATCWYIYGAGGWLQKFIAFWAGIPCGIITALIFFILRYYIFFRNRKLPVDRQTNIILFLKQLILYFVVLLIVAIVFENGGDWIYNIFEK
;
A
#
# COMPACT_ATOMS: atom_id res chain seq x y z
N MET A 1 -19.59 -5.93 26.35
CA MET A 1 -19.47 -7.00 25.33
C MET A 1 -18.07 -6.93 24.73
N CYS A 2 -17.27 -7.98 24.91
CA CYS A 2 -15.82 -7.98 24.81
C CYS A 2 -15.30 -7.52 23.43
N THR A 3 -14.62 -6.39 23.39
CA THR A 3 -13.80 -5.95 22.25
C THR A 3 -12.61 -6.90 22.15
N LYS A 4 -12.75 -7.97 21.36
CA LYS A 4 -11.61 -8.79 20.96
C LYS A 4 -10.77 -7.94 20.00
N SER A 5 -9.93 -7.10 20.58
CA SER A 5 -8.83 -6.43 19.88
C SER A 5 -8.04 -7.50 19.14
N MET A 6 -7.39 -7.11 18.05
CA MET A 6 -6.53 -8.01 17.29
C MET A 6 -5.35 -8.40 18.17
N GLU A 7 -5.54 -9.36 19.07
CA GLU A 7 -4.44 -9.86 19.87
C GLU A 7 -3.49 -10.57 18.93
N ILE A 8 -2.25 -10.08 18.90
CA ILE A 8 -1.11 -10.74 18.31
C ILE A 8 -0.95 -12.17 18.89
N SER A 9 -1.68 -12.54 19.96
CA SER A 9 -1.71 -13.87 20.57
C SER A 9 -2.01 -15.01 19.58
N ASN A 10 -2.86 -14.82 18.56
CA ASN A 10 -3.33 -15.89 17.65
C ASN A 10 -2.46 -16.18 16.41
N TYR A 11 -1.33 -15.52 16.22
CA TYR A 11 -0.43 -15.86 15.11
C TYR A 11 0.39 -17.13 15.42
N SER A 12 0.64 -17.97 14.41
CA SER A 12 1.62 -19.04 14.54
C SER A 12 2.99 -18.44 14.91
N LYS A 13 3.75 -19.11 15.78
CA LYS A 13 5.10 -18.68 16.20
C LYS A 13 5.98 -18.20 15.03
N PRO A 14 6.10 -18.90 13.89
CA PRO A 14 6.92 -18.44 12.76
C PRO A 14 6.40 -17.14 12.12
N ARG A 15 5.08 -16.94 12.07
CA ARG A 15 4.49 -15.75 11.44
C ARG A 15 4.72 -14.48 12.26
N LYS A 16 4.72 -14.59 13.59
CA LYS A 16 5.11 -13.46 14.48
C LYS A 16 6.56 -13.07 14.25
N ILE A 17 7.46 -14.06 14.15
CA ILE A 17 8.88 -13.83 13.94
C ILE A 17 9.11 -13.10 12.61
N ILE A 18 8.49 -13.56 11.53
CA ILE A 18 8.64 -12.93 10.20
C ILE A 18 8.09 -11.49 10.21
N LEU A 19 6.96 -11.26 10.87
CA LEU A 19 6.39 -9.91 11.00
C LEU A 19 7.33 -8.97 11.77
N ILE A 20 7.86 -9.41 12.91
CA ILE A 20 8.79 -8.63 13.74
C ILE A 20 10.08 -8.38 12.96
N ALA A 21 10.64 -9.40 12.30
CA ALA A 21 11.83 -9.27 11.47
C ALA A 21 11.61 -8.23 10.35
N GLY A 22 10.46 -8.26 9.67
CA GLY A 22 10.09 -7.26 8.66
C GLY A 22 10.04 -5.84 9.23
N ILE A 23 9.45 -5.64 10.40
CA ILE A 23 9.41 -4.32 11.07
C ILE A 23 10.82 -3.85 11.43
N VAL A 24 11.64 -4.73 12.02
CA VAL A 24 13.03 -4.39 12.39
C VAL A 24 13.86 -4.04 11.16
N ILE A 25 13.77 -4.82 10.08
CA ILE A 25 14.46 -4.53 8.82
C ILE A 25 14.00 -3.19 8.25
N CYS A 26 12.70 -2.86 8.32
CA CYS A 26 12.18 -1.56 7.89
C CYS A 26 12.81 -0.41 8.69
N LEU A 27 12.83 -0.52 10.02
CA LEU A 27 13.40 0.50 10.90
C LEU A 27 14.90 0.68 10.67
N VAL A 28 15.67 -0.41 10.56
CA VAL A 28 17.10 -0.34 10.28
C VAL A 28 17.36 0.29 8.91
N ASN A 29 16.55 -0.03 7.89
CA ASN A 29 16.71 0.59 6.58
C ASN A 29 16.44 2.10 6.62
N LEU A 30 15.36 2.54 7.27
CA LEU A 30 14.98 3.95 7.33
C LEU A 30 15.93 4.79 8.19
N PHE A 31 16.36 4.28 9.35
CA PHE A 31 17.11 5.06 10.33
C PHE A 31 18.62 4.90 10.25
N VAL A 32 19.13 3.83 9.62
CA VAL A 32 20.56 3.55 9.58
C VAL A 32 21.06 3.51 8.14
N ILE A 33 20.51 2.65 7.30
CA ILE A 33 21.06 2.41 5.94
C ILE A 33 20.80 3.61 5.02
N TYR A 34 19.57 4.13 5.00
CA TYR A 34 19.18 5.28 4.19
C TYR A 34 20.03 6.54 4.45
N PRO A 35 20.19 7.02 5.70
CA PRO A 35 21.02 8.21 5.94
C PRO A 35 22.49 7.97 5.61
N LEU A 36 22.98 6.74 5.79
CA LEU A 36 24.37 6.39 5.50
C LEU A 36 24.63 6.41 3.99
N GLU A 37 23.79 5.76 3.18
CA GLU A 37 23.87 5.87 1.71
C GLU A 37 23.66 7.31 1.25
N ARG A 38 22.74 8.08 1.88
CA ARG A 38 22.50 9.48 1.53
C ARG A 38 23.72 10.38 1.74
N SER A 39 24.57 10.06 2.72
CA SER A 39 25.79 10.81 2.98
C SER A 39 26.90 10.55 1.95
N THR A 40 26.88 9.39 1.27
CA THR A 40 27.92 8.96 0.33
C THR A 40 27.51 9.08 -1.14
N SER A 41 26.21 9.10 -1.42
CA SER A 41 25.67 9.00 -2.77
C SER A 41 25.34 10.35 -3.39
N SER A 42 25.72 10.51 -4.66
CA SER A 42 25.41 11.71 -5.46
C SER A 42 24.13 11.54 -6.28
N PHE A 43 23.76 10.31 -6.61
CA PHE A 43 22.59 9.99 -7.43
C PHE A 43 21.59 9.11 -6.69
N ILE A 44 20.31 9.26 -7.04
CA ILE A 44 19.20 8.50 -6.42
C ILE A 44 19.29 7.00 -6.75
N MET A 45 19.88 6.64 -7.89
CA MET A 45 20.05 5.24 -8.29
C MET A 45 21.05 4.47 -7.41
N GLU A 46 21.85 5.16 -6.61
CA GLU A 46 22.87 4.55 -5.76
C GLU A 46 22.31 4.01 -4.44
N PHE A 47 21.04 4.29 -4.10
CA PHE A 47 20.33 3.79 -2.91
C PHE A 47 19.93 2.31 -2.97
N THR A 48 20.83 1.46 -3.47
CA THR A 48 20.53 0.06 -3.77
C THR A 48 20.18 -0.73 -2.51
N PHE A 49 20.92 -0.55 -1.41
CA PHE A 49 20.62 -1.28 -0.18
C PHE A 49 19.33 -0.79 0.47
N SER A 50 19.08 0.52 0.46
CA SER A 50 17.81 1.09 0.93
C SER A 50 16.62 0.52 0.16
N TYR A 51 16.67 0.48 -1.18
CA TYR A 51 15.56 -0.03 -1.98
C TYR A 51 15.30 -1.52 -1.77
N ILE A 52 16.35 -2.34 -1.78
CA ILE A 52 16.22 -3.80 -1.55
C ILE A 52 15.73 -4.07 -0.14
N GLY A 53 16.29 -3.38 0.85
CA GLY A 53 15.94 -3.56 2.24
C GLY A 53 14.49 -3.17 2.55
N VAL A 54 14.02 -2.03 2.01
CA VAL A 54 12.62 -1.63 2.10
C VAL A 54 11.71 -2.64 1.40
N ALA A 55 12.06 -3.10 0.20
CA ALA A 55 11.27 -4.12 -0.52
C ALA A 55 11.13 -5.42 0.29
N LEU A 56 12.24 -5.95 0.84
CA LEU A 56 12.23 -7.14 1.69
C LEU A 56 11.40 -6.91 2.95
N SER A 57 11.48 -5.72 3.56
CA SER A 57 10.71 -5.39 4.75
C SER A 57 9.20 -5.38 4.47
N ILE A 58 8.77 -4.76 3.36
CA ILE A 58 7.36 -4.69 2.96
C ILE A 58 6.82 -6.09 2.66
N VAL A 59 7.57 -6.91 1.91
CA VAL A 59 7.18 -8.30 1.61
C VAL A 59 7.06 -9.12 2.90
N SER A 60 8.02 -9.00 3.82
CA SER A 60 8.01 -9.70 5.10
C SER A 60 6.84 -9.27 5.99
N ILE A 61 6.57 -7.96 6.07
CA ILE A 61 5.42 -7.41 6.80
C ILE A 61 4.11 -7.90 6.17
N LEU A 62 3.99 -7.84 4.84
CA LEU A 62 2.79 -8.29 4.14
C LEU A 62 2.54 -9.78 4.37
N TYR A 63 3.56 -10.62 4.28
CA TYR A 63 3.48 -12.04 4.59
C TYR A 63 3.09 -12.28 6.06
N GLY A 64 3.74 -11.59 6.98
CA GLY A 64 3.42 -11.63 8.41
C GLY A 64 1.97 -11.24 8.71
N LEU A 65 1.43 -10.22 8.06
CA LEU A 65 0.07 -9.74 8.25
C LEU A 65 -0.99 -10.60 7.57
N THR A 66 -0.72 -11.17 6.39
CA THR A 66 -1.73 -11.86 5.56
C THR A 66 -1.70 -13.39 5.67
N GLY A 67 -0.54 -13.99 5.98
CA GLY A 67 -0.39 -15.44 6.18
C GLY A 67 -0.78 -16.26 4.95
N GLY A 68 -1.65 -17.26 5.12
CA GLY A 68 -2.06 -18.17 4.05
C GLY A 68 -2.81 -17.54 2.87
N HIS A 69 -3.20 -16.27 2.96
CA HIS A 69 -3.78 -15.52 1.84
C HIS A 69 -2.80 -14.56 1.16
N PHE A 70 -1.50 -14.61 1.50
CA PHE A 70 -0.45 -13.73 0.98
C PHE A 70 -0.51 -13.53 -0.54
N ILE A 71 -0.59 -14.62 -1.32
CA ILE A 71 -0.64 -14.55 -2.79
C ILE A 71 -1.85 -13.74 -3.29
N LYS A 72 -3.01 -13.83 -2.62
CA LYS A 72 -4.20 -13.07 -3.01
C LYS A 72 -4.00 -11.56 -2.80
N TYR A 73 -3.38 -11.19 -1.68
CA TYR A 73 -3.09 -9.79 -1.38
C TYR A 73 -1.99 -9.25 -2.29
N LEU A 74 -0.95 -10.03 -2.56
CA LEU A 74 0.11 -9.65 -3.50
C LEU A 74 -0.45 -9.47 -4.92
N ALA A 75 -1.27 -10.40 -5.41
CA ALA A 75 -1.92 -10.30 -6.71
C ALA A 75 -2.83 -9.07 -6.80
N PHE A 76 -3.53 -8.72 -5.72
CA PHE A 76 -4.35 -7.50 -5.68
C PHE A 76 -3.50 -6.23 -5.72
N ILE A 77 -2.35 -6.17 -5.04
CA ILE A 77 -1.42 -5.03 -5.14
C ILE A 77 -0.94 -4.88 -6.58
N LEU A 78 -0.52 -5.99 -7.22
CA LEU A 78 -0.07 -5.96 -8.62
C LEU A 78 -1.19 -5.51 -9.56
N LEU A 79 -2.40 -6.03 -9.40
CA LEU A 79 -3.55 -5.61 -10.18
C LEU A 79 -3.86 -4.12 -9.99
N SER A 80 -3.81 -3.63 -8.75
CA SER A 80 -4.03 -2.22 -8.44
C SER A 80 -2.96 -1.31 -9.07
N ALA A 81 -1.70 -1.75 -9.05
CA ALA A 81 -0.61 -1.06 -9.73
C ALA A 81 -0.84 -0.97 -11.25
N ILE A 82 -1.24 -2.08 -11.90
CA ILE A 82 -1.54 -2.11 -13.33
C ILE A 82 -2.73 -1.20 -13.67
N VAL A 83 -3.82 -1.30 -12.90
CA VAL A 83 -5.02 -0.46 -13.10
C VAL A 83 -4.68 1.02 -12.98
N SER A 84 -3.95 1.40 -11.92
CA SER A 84 -3.55 2.78 -11.70
C SER A 84 -2.60 3.30 -12.80
N ALA A 85 -1.58 2.51 -13.17
CA ALA A 85 -0.67 2.87 -14.26
C ALA A 85 -1.39 3.03 -15.61
N THR A 86 -2.37 2.17 -15.89
CA THR A 86 -3.19 2.25 -17.10
C THR A 86 -4.08 3.49 -17.08
N CYS A 87 -4.71 3.81 -15.94
CA CYS A 87 -5.49 5.04 -15.79
C CYS A 87 -4.63 6.27 -16.07
N TRP A 88 -3.45 6.36 -15.46
CA TRP A 88 -2.54 7.49 -15.67
C TRP A 88 -2.02 7.58 -17.11
N TYR A 89 -1.81 6.45 -17.79
CA TYR A 89 -1.42 6.46 -19.21
C TYR A 89 -2.54 6.96 -20.13
N ILE A 90 -3.79 6.57 -19.86
CA ILE A 90 -4.96 6.97 -20.67
C ILE A 90 -5.31 8.44 -20.44
N TYR A 91 -5.34 8.87 -19.17
CA TYR A 91 -5.76 10.21 -18.78
C TYR A 91 -4.61 11.23 -18.73
N GLY A 92 -3.36 10.78 -18.80
CA GLY A 92 -2.19 11.65 -18.87
C GLY A 92 -2.24 12.54 -20.12
N ALA A 93 -2.25 13.85 -19.90
CA ALA A 93 -2.23 14.83 -20.99
C ALA A 93 -0.85 14.85 -21.68
N GLY A 94 -0.86 15.06 -23.00
CA GLY A 94 0.34 15.35 -23.77
C GLY A 94 0.90 14.21 -24.63
N GLY A 95 2.18 14.31 -24.98
CA GLY A 95 2.84 13.42 -25.94
C GLY A 95 3.15 12.02 -25.38
N TRP A 96 3.58 11.10 -26.26
CA TRP A 96 3.87 9.71 -25.87
C TRP A 96 4.86 9.60 -24.69
N LEU A 97 5.91 10.44 -24.66
CA LEU A 97 6.88 10.47 -23.57
C LEU A 97 6.26 10.87 -22.22
N GLN A 98 5.39 11.88 -22.22
CA GLN A 98 4.69 12.35 -21.00
C GLN A 98 3.73 11.28 -20.48
N LYS A 99 3.04 10.56 -21.36
CA LYS A 99 2.20 9.42 -20.99
C LYS A 99 3.02 8.27 -20.39
N PHE A 100 4.22 8.03 -20.89
CA PHE A 100 5.11 7.01 -20.33
C PHE A 100 5.60 7.39 -18.93
N ILE A 101 5.93 8.65 -18.70
CA ILE A 101 6.28 9.17 -17.36
C ILE A 101 5.07 9.05 -16.41
N ALA A 102 3.87 9.41 -16.88
CA ALA A 102 2.63 9.27 -16.11
C ALA A 102 2.34 7.80 -15.75
N PHE A 103 2.58 6.87 -16.67
CA PHE A 103 2.47 5.43 -16.40
C PHE A 103 3.38 5.00 -15.24
N TRP A 104 4.65 5.44 -15.25
CA TRP A 104 5.59 5.18 -14.17
C TRP A 104 5.15 5.76 -12.82
N ALA A 105 4.56 6.96 -12.83
CA ALA A 105 3.98 7.57 -11.63
C ALA A 105 2.70 6.86 -11.13
N GLY A 106 1.93 6.25 -12.04
CA GLY A 106 0.72 5.51 -11.70
C GLY A 106 0.98 4.21 -10.93
N ILE A 107 2.14 3.57 -11.10
CA ILE A 107 2.53 2.34 -10.38
C ILE A 107 2.58 2.55 -8.85
N PRO A 108 3.38 3.49 -8.29
CA PRO A 108 3.42 3.72 -6.84
C PRO A 108 2.07 4.20 -6.30
N CYS A 109 1.31 5.00 -7.05
CA CYS A 109 -0.05 5.41 -6.70
C CYS A 109 -0.98 4.20 -6.49
N GLY A 110 -0.94 3.21 -7.38
CA GLY A 110 -1.72 1.97 -7.24
C GLY A 110 -1.29 1.12 -6.05
N ILE A 111 0.01 0.99 -5.81
CA ILE A 111 0.53 0.24 -4.65
C ILE A 111 0.03 0.86 -3.34
N ILE A 112 0.14 2.19 -3.19
CA ILE A 112 -0.31 2.91 -1.99
C ILE A 112 -1.82 2.78 -1.82
N THR A 113 -2.58 2.91 -2.90
CA THR A 113 -4.03 2.70 -2.91
C THR A 113 -4.40 1.32 -2.37
N ALA A 114 -3.74 0.27 -2.85
CA ALA A 114 -4.00 -1.10 -2.38
C ALA A 114 -3.69 -1.27 -0.89
N LEU A 115 -2.59 -0.70 -0.40
CA LEU A 115 -2.21 -0.75 1.01
C LEU A 115 -3.24 -0.04 1.91
N ILE A 116 -3.64 1.19 1.56
CA ILE A 116 -4.67 1.94 2.29
C ILE A 116 -6.00 1.20 2.25
N PHE A 117 -6.39 0.67 1.08
CA PHE A 117 -7.59 -0.13 0.93
C PHE A 117 -7.59 -1.35 1.85
N PHE A 118 -6.47 -2.06 2.01
CA PHE A 118 -6.39 -3.19 2.94
C PHE A 118 -6.58 -2.78 4.39
N ILE A 119 -5.99 -1.65 4.81
CA ILE A 119 -6.15 -1.09 6.15
C ILE A 119 -7.62 -0.74 6.38
N LEU A 120 -8.24 0.03 5.48
CA LEU A 120 -9.64 0.44 5.60
C LEU A 120 -10.59 -0.76 5.55
N ARG A 121 -10.35 -1.71 4.65
CA ARG A 121 -11.14 -2.95 4.55
C ARG A 121 -11.12 -3.72 5.87
N TYR A 122 -9.96 -3.80 6.52
CA TYR A 122 -9.84 -4.44 7.82
C TYR A 122 -10.65 -3.70 8.90
N TYR A 123 -10.48 -2.38 9.02
CA TYR A 123 -11.14 -1.59 10.06
C TYR A 123 -12.66 -1.47 9.89
N ILE A 124 -13.15 -1.30 8.66
CA ILE A 124 -14.56 -1.02 8.37
C ILE A 124 -15.38 -2.32 8.31
N PHE A 125 -14.88 -3.34 7.62
CA PHE A 125 -15.68 -4.55 7.33
C PHE A 125 -15.41 -5.71 8.28
N PHE A 126 -14.18 -5.88 8.77
CA PHE A 126 -13.83 -7.04 9.59
C PHE A 126 -13.88 -6.79 11.10
N ARG A 127 -13.97 -5.53 11.54
CA ARG A 127 -14.06 -5.18 12.98
C ARG A 127 -15.40 -5.57 13.61
N ASN A 128 -16.50 -5.54 12.86
CA ASN A 128 -17.86 -5.83 13.35
C ASN A 128 -18.37 -7.22 12.90
N ARG A 129 -17.67 -8.30 13.27
CA ARG A 129 -18.11 -9.68 13.01
C ARG A 129 -19.33 -10.06 13.85
N LYS A 130 -20.55 -9.71 13.42
CA LYS A 130 -21.77 -10.18 14.09
C LYS A 130 -22.77 -10.96 13.23
N LEU A 131 -22.55 -11.17 11.94
CA LEU A 131 -23.59 -11.79 11.11
C LEU A 131 -23.06 -12.91 10.21
N PRO A 132 -23.72 -14.10 10.18
CA PRO A 132 -23.54 -15.05 9.09
C PRO A 132 -24.02 -14.36 7.81
N VAL A 133 -23.12 -14.27 6.82
CA VAL A 133 -23.35 -13.47 5.61
C VAL A 133 -24.06 -14.34 4.58
N ASP A 134 -25.36 -14.08 4.36
CA ASP A 134 -26.11 -14.69 3.27
C ASP A 134 -25.50 -14.37 1.89
N ARG A 135 -25.77 -15.23 0.91
CA ARG A 135 -25.19 -15.14 -0.45
C ARG A 135 -25.47 -13.79 -1.13
N GLN A 136 -26.62 -13.18 -0.86
CA GLN A 136 -27.02 -11.88 -1.41
C GLN A 136 -26.31 -10.71 -0.70
N THR A 137 -26.07 -10.81 0.61
CA THR A 137 -25.30 -9.84 1.39
C THR A 137 -23.83 -9.82 0.95
N ASN A 138 -23.27 -10.95 0.50
CA ASN A 138 -21.91 -11.01 -0.05
C ASN A 138 -21.72 -10.16 -1.31
N ILE A 139 -22.72 -10.12 -2.22
CA ILE A 139 -22.65 -9.29 -3.43
C ILE A 139 -22.65 -7.80 -3.07
N ILE A 140 -23.51 -7.40 -2.12
CA ILE A 140 -23.58 -6.02 -1.64
C ILE A 140 -22.28 -5.62 -0.94
N LEU A 141 -21.69 -6.51 -0.14
CA LEU A 141 -20.40 -6.28 0.51
C LEU A 141 -19.26 -6.14 -0.51
N PHE A 142 -19.25 -6.97 -1.56
CA PHE A 142 -18.27 -6.86 -2.64
C PHE A 142 -18.41 -5.51 -3.37
N LEU A 143 -19.63 -5.09 -3.70
CA LEU A 143 -19.88 -3.81 -4.34
C LEU A 143 -19.42 -2.63 -3.46
N LYS A 144 -19.69 -2.68 -2.15
CA LYS A 144 -19.19 -1.67 -1.20
C LYS A 144 -17.65 -1.64 -1.15
N GLN A 145 -16.99 -2.80 -1.21
CA GLN A 145 -15.54 -2.89 -1.27
C GLN A 145 -14.98 -2.34 -2.58
N LEU A 146 -15.65 -2.61 -3.70
CA LEU A 146 -15.28 -2.08 -5.01
C LEU A 146 -15.39 -0.55 -5.06
N ILE A 147 -16.52 -0.01 -4.59
CA ILE A 147 -16.73 1.45 -4.49
C ILE A 147 -15.67 2.08 -3.58
N LEU A 148 -15.42 1.48 -2.40
CA LEU A 148 -14.38 1.96 -1.49
C LEU A 148 -13.01 1.99 -2.18
N TYR A 149 -12.65 0.95 -2.92
CA TYR A 149 -11.39 0.90 -3.66
C TYR A 149 -11.26 2.06 -4.66
N PHE A 150 -12.28 2.32 -5.48
CA PHE A 150 -12.25 3.42 -6.45
C PHE A 150 -12.20 4.80 -5.77
N VAL A 151 -12.91 4.98 -4.65
CA VAL A 151 -12.85 6.21 -3.86
C VAL A 151 -11.44 6.44 -3.32
N VAL A 152 -10.80 5.40 -2.76
CA VAL A 152 -9.41 5.51 -2.26
C VAL A 152 -8.45 5.78 -3.41
N LEU A 153 -8.61 5.10 -4.55
CA LEU A 153 -7.78 5.32 -5.74
C LEU A 153 -7.86 6.78 -6.20
N LEU A 154 -9.06 7.34 -6.27
CA LEU A 154 -9.28 8.73 -6.65
C LEU A 154 -8.63 9.71 -5.66
N ILE A 155 -8.78 9.47 -4.36
CA ILE A 155 -8.14 10.31 -3.33
C ILE A 155 -6.61 10.25 -3.46
N VAL A 156 -6.03 9.06 -3.57
CA VAL A 156 -4.57 8.89 -3.69
C VAL A 156 -4.07 9.48 -4.99
N ALA A 157 -4.79 9.30 -6.10
CA ALA A 157 -4.43 9.89 -7.39
C ALA A 157 -4.38 11.42 -7.33
N ILE A 158 -5.38 12.07 -6.71
CA ILE A 158 -5.40 13.54 -6.51
C ILE A 158 -4.22 13.99 -5.63
N VAL A 159 -3.89 13.23 -4.58
CA VAL A 159 -2.73 13.54 -3.73
C VAL A 159 -1.42 13.42 -4.51
N PHE A 160 -1.31 12.42 -5.39
CA PHE A 160 -0.14 12.21 -6.25
C PHE A 160 -0.01 13.26 -7.35
N GLU A 161 -1.12 13.66 -7.98
CA GLU A 161 -1.14 14.68 -9.03
C GLU A 161 -0.72 16.05 -8.50
N ASN A 162 -1.18 16.41 -7.30
CA ASN A 162 -0.79 17.65 -6.64
C ASN A 162 0.61 17.61 -6.00
N GLY A 163 1.32 16.48 -6.13
CA GLY A 163 2.76 16.37 -5.91
C GLY A 163 3.27 16.92 -4.58
N GLY A 164 2.67 16.62 -3.43
CA GLY A 164 3.17 17.04 -2.10
C GLY A 164 3.17 18.57 -1.82
N ASP A 165 3.10 19.40 -2.86
CA ASP A 165 3.07 20.86 -2.83
C ASP A 165 1.73 21.42 -2.37
N TRP A 166 0.73 20.56 -2.07
CA TRP A 166 -0.45 20.96 -1.32
C TRP A 166 -0.02 21.70 -0.06
N ILE A 167 0.95 21.15 0.71
CA ILE A 167 1.32 21.70 2.02
C ILE A 167 1.84 23.11 1.84
N TYR A 168 2.72 23.35 0.86
CA TYR A 168 3.17 24.69 0.51
C TYR A 168 2.00 25.61 0.11
N ASN A 169 1.09 25.17 -0.76
CA ASN A 169 -0.05 25.99 -1.21
C ASN A 169 -1.11 26.31 -0.13
N ILE A 170 -1.22 25.51 0.94
CA ILE A 170 -2.14 25.76 2.06
C ILE A 170 -1.51 26.69 3.10
N PHE A 171 -0.20 26.58 3.33
CA PHE A 171 0.49 27.39 4.34
C PHE A 171 1.02 28.74 3.82
N GLU A 172 1.05 28.94 2.50
CA GLU A 172 1.51 30.18 1.86
C GLU A 172 0.35 31.11 1.42
N LYS A 173 -0.88 30.86 1.91
CA LYS A 173 -2.04 31.75 1.76
C LYS A 173 -2.35 32.54 3.01
#